data_AF-A0A5B8V812-F1
#
_entry.id   AF-A0A5B8V812-F1
#
_cell.length_a   1.000
_cell.length_b   1.000
_cell.length_c   1.000
_cell.angle_alpha   90.00
_cell.angle_beta   90.00
_cell.angle_gamma   90.00
#
_symmetry.space_group_name_H-M   'P 1'
#
loop_
_entity.id
_entity.type
_entity.pdbx_description
1 polymer ?
#
loop_
_entity_poly.entity_id
_entity_poly.type
_entity_poly.pdbx_seq_one_letter_code
_entity_poly.pdbx_strand_id
1 'polypeptide(L)'
;MAKNAFEKFINQAPKGAKKKEALRQEKRKIKQELKKKGEEERRLNAEKYRLVTNRDVRNKVQNSGEKDFGKKNIELNKSKKIEETKPSSFNEKRQTANAKPAPRYKQGKPVKQTYQQITQKQQTEKESSEEQMPLNKFIAHAGVCGRREAAQFVKEGKVQVNGAIVFEPGYKVSKNDAILFKGKALFLQKNLVYILVNKPKDYITTAKDPEGRKTILDLLKGATQERIYPVGRLDRNTTGVLLMTNDGELAQKLTHPSYEIKKIYEVRLDKPVAKKDMEAILAGITLEDGFINADAISYADSKDKSVVGIEIHSGRNRIVRRVFEHLGYDVKNLDRVMFANLTKKNVDRGKWRFLNDKEVRLLKYMNQSFVRAKKEK
;
A
#
# COMPACT_ATOMS: atom_id res chain seq x y z
N MET A 1 18.65 64.81 -27.18
CA MET A 1 17.49 64.11 -27.77
C MET A 1 17.75 62.62 -27.87
N ALA A 2 16.84 61.82 -27.29
CA ALA A 2 16.39 60.49 -27.75
C ALA A 2 17.43 59.39 -28.11
N LYS A 3 18.25 58.91 -27.16
CA LYS A 3 18.86 57.56 -27.30
C LYS A 3 18.69 56.61 -26.10
N ASN A 4 18.26 57.06 -24.93
CA ASN A 4 18.22 56.20 -23.71
C ASN A 4 16.86 55.55 -23.39
N ALA A 5 15.82 55.72 -24.21
CA ALA A 5 14.50 55.15 -23.94
C ALA A 5 14.25 53.79 -24.62
N PHE A 6 15.03 53.44 -25.67
CA PHE A 6 14.80 52.23 -26.46
C PHE A 6 15.58 51.00 -25.93
N GLU A 7 16.78 51.19 -25.38
CA GLU A 7 17.58 50.09 -24.80
C GLU A 7 16.96 49.47 -23.55
N LYS A 8 16.19 50.23 -22.77
CA LYS A 8 15.44 49.72 -21.60
C LYS A 8 14.26 48.81 -21.96
N PHE A 9 13.85 48.76 -23.22
CA PHE A 9 12.76 47.89 -23.69
C PHE A 9 13.25 46.52 -24.17
N ILE A 10 14.48 46.43 -24.68
CA ILE A 10 15.08 45.19 -25.21
C ILE A 10 15.57 44.28 -24.08
N ASN A 11 16.05 44.86 -22.96
CA ASN A 11 16.61 44.12 -21.83
C ASN A 11 15.64 43.96 -20.63
N GLN A 12 14.35 43.78 -20.87
CA GLN A 12 13.43 43.38 -19.80
C GLN A 12 13.41 41.85 -19.65
N ALA A 13 13.92 41.37 -18.51
CA ALA A 13 13.77 39.98 -18.10
C ALA A 13 12.29 39.55 -18.14
N PRO A 14 11.96 38.38 -18.72
CA PRO A 14 10.57 37.99 -18.96
C PRO A 14 9.80 37.91 -17.64
N LYS A 15 8.74 38.70 -17.49
CA LYS A 15 7.82 38.63 -16.34
C LYS A 15 6.60 37.77 -16.67
N GLY A 16 6.11 37.02 -15.68
CA GLY A 16 4.87 36.23 -15.76
C GLY A 16 4.97 34.96 -16.62
N ALA A 17 4.01 34.77 -17.53
CA ALA A 17 3.78 33.52 -18.26
C ALA A 17 5.00 33.03 -19.06
N LYS A 18 5.76 33.92 -19.69
CA LYS A 18 6.98 33.58 -20.46
C LYS A 18 8.09 33.01 -19.58
N LYS A 19 8.23 33.47 -18.32
CA LYS A 19 9.20 32.90 -17.36
C LYS A 19 8.79 31.49 -16.92
N LYS A 20 7.48 31.28 -16.72
CA LYS A 20 6.93 29.97 -16.34
C LYS A 20 7.03 28.96 -17.47
N GLU A 21 6.92 29.42 -18.71
CA GLU A 21 7.09 28.60 -19.91
C GLU A 21 8.56 28.25 -20.17
N ALA A 22 9.48 29.21 -20.05
CA ALA A 22 10.92 28.94 -20.12
C ALA A 22 11.36 27.91 -19.06
N LEU A 23 10.89 28.06 -17.81
CA LEU A 23 11.20 27.12 -16.72
C LEU A 23 10.57 25.72 -16.96
N ARG A 24 9.43 25.64 -17.65
CA ARG A 24 8.82 24.36 -18.07
C ARG A 24 9.62 23.70 -19.19
N GLN A 25 10.12 24.47 -20.15
CA GLN A 25 10.95 23.96 -21.25
C GLN A 25 12.30 23.48 -20.72
N GLU A 26 12.91 24.21 -19.80
CA GLU A 26 14.15 23.81 -19.12
C GLU A 26 13.98 22.51 -18.32
N LYS A 27 12.91 22.40 -17.51
CA LYS A 27 12.58 21.15 -16.81
C LYS A 27 12.32 19.98 -17.75
N ARG A 28 11.74 20.22 -18.93
CA ARG A 28 11.54 19.18 -19.96
C ARG A 28 12.87 18.73 -20.57
N LYS A 29 13.80 19.66 -20.86
CA LYS A 29 15.14 19.34 -21.37
C LYS A 29 15.94 18.52 -20.36
N ILE A 30 16.00 18.96 -19.10
CA ILE A 30 16.69 18.24 -18.02
C ILE A 30 16.10 16.82 -17.84
N LYS A 31 14.77 16.68 -17.88
CA LYS A 31 14.12 15.38 -17.80
C LYS A 31 14.43 14.47 -18.99
N GLN A 32 14.55 15.03 -20.20
CA GLN A 32 14.95 14.28 -21.39
C GLN A 32 16.41 13.83 -21.33
N GLU A 33 17.31 14.68 -20.85
CA GLU A 33 18.73 14.35 -20.65
C GLU A 33 18.91 13.26 -19.59
N LEU A 34 18.23 13.36 -18.45
CA LEU A 34 18.26 12.32 -17.42
C LEU A 34 17.70 10.98 -17.93
N LYS A 35 16.66 11.02 -18.78
CA LYS A 35 16.11 9.83 -19.40
C LYS A 35 17.08 9.20 -20.38
N LYS A 36 17.75 10.00 -21.23
CA LYS A 36 18.80 9.54 -22.15
C LYS A 36 19.99 8.94 -21.39
N LYS A 37 20.47 9.62 -20.34
CA LYS A 37 21.56 9.13 -19.50
C LYS A 37 21.21 7.79 -18.82
N GLY A 38 19.99 7.66 -18.30
CA GLY A 38 19.52 6.41 -17.71
C GLY A 38 19.23 5.30 -18.73
N GLU A 39 18.99 5.63 -20.00
CA GLU A 39 18.89 4.65 -21.10
C GLU A 39 20.28 4.20 -21.58
N GLU A 40 21.25 5.13 -21.67
CA GLU A 40 22.66 4.80 -21.95
C GLU A 40 23.28 3.95 -20.85
N GLU A 41 23.02 4.27 -19.58
CA GLU A 41 23.52 3.49 -18.44
C GLU A 41 22.90 2.08 -18.40
N ARG A 42 21.62 1.96 -18.75
CA ARG A 42 20.96 0.65 -18.95
C ARG A 42 21.56 -0.12 -20.13
N ARG A 43 21.92 0.57 -21.21
CA ARG A 43 22.60 -0.04 -22.37
C ARG A 43 24.00 -0.54 -21.99
N LEU A 44 24.79 0.28 -21.30
CA LEU A 44 26.12 -0.06 -20.77
C LEU A 44 26.05 -1.23 -19.79
N ASN A 45 25.06 -1.27 -18.90
CA ASN A 45 24.86 -2.40 -18.01
C ASN A 45 24.41 -3.66 -18.76
N ALA A 46 23.48 -3.55 -19.71
CA ALA A 46 23.08 -4.70 -20.52
C ALA A 46 24.27 -5.28 -21.31
N GLU A 47 25.15 -4.42 -21.81
CA GLU A 47 26.39 -4.80 -22.50
C GLU A 47 27.41 -5.44 -21.54
N LYS A 48 27.53 -4.91 -20.31
CA LYS A 48 28.32 -5.50 -19.22
C LYS A 48 27.82 -6.89 -18.81
N TYR A 49 26.51 -7.09 -18.69
CA TYR A 49 25.93 -8.40 -18.35
C TYR A 49 26.00 -9.41 -19.49
N ARG A 50 25.93 -8.95 -20.74
CA ARG A 50 26.13 -9.80 -21.93
C ARG A 50 27.57 -10.34 -22.04
N LEU A 51 28.54 -9.64 -21.44
CA LEU A 51 29.94 -10.11 -21.32
C LEU A 51 30.15 -11.11 -20.19
N VAL A 52 29.32 -11.10 -19.14
CA VAL A 52 29.42 -12.08 -18.03
C VAL A 52 28.81 -13.42 -18.44
N THR A 53 27.69 -13.41 -19.19
CA THR A 53 27.01 -14.64 -19.64
C THR A 53 27.85 -15.50 -20.61
N ASN A 54 28.79 -14.92 -21.35
CA ASN A 54 29.69 -15.70 -22.22
C ASN A 54 30.89 -16.31 -21.48
N ARG A 55 31.23 -15.83 -20.26
CA ARG A 55 32.29 -16.43 -19.44
C ARG A 55 31.80 -17.67 -18.67
N ASP A 56 30.55 -17.68 -18.24
CA ASP A 56 30.02 -18.78 -17.42
C ASP A 56 29.55 -20.01 -18.24
N VAL A 57 29.37 -19.87 -19.55
CA VAL A 57 28.99 -21.00 -20.42
C VAL A 57 30.19 -21.86 -20.83
N ARG A 58 31.43 -21.35 -20.79
CA ARG A 58 32.62 -22.13 -21.21
C ARG A 58 33.23 -22.99 -20.09
N ASN A 59 33.05 -22.62 -18.83
CA ASN A 59 33.56 -23.41 -17.69
C ASN A 59 32.70 -24.62 -17.32
N LYS A 60 31.56 -24.85 -18.00
CA LYS A 60 30.65 -25.96 -17.69
C LYS A 60 30.73 -27.16 -18.65
N VAL A 61 31.65 -27.15 -19.63
CA VAL A 61 31.77 -28.25 -20.63
C VAL A 61 33.01 -29.14 -20.41
N GLN A 62 33.92 -28.81 -19.50
CA GLN A 62 35.14 -29.63 -19.26
C GLN A 62 35.12 -30.49 -17.98
N ASN A 63 34.01 -30.59 -17.26
CA ASN A 63 33.94 -31.48 -16.09
C ASN A 63 32.55 -32.09 -15.91
N SER A 64 32.22 -33.06 -16.75
CA SER A 64 31.37 -34.19 -16.36
C SER A 64 31.50 -35.28 -17.41
N GLY A 65 32.22 -36.36 -17.06
CA GLY A 65 32.20 -37.60 -17.83
C GLY A 65 30.77 -38.13 -17.91
N GLU A 66 30.36 -38.50 -19.11
CA GLU A 66 29.03 -39.02 -19.39
C GLU A 66 28.97 -40.50 -19.03
N LYS A 67 28.15 -40.80 -18.01
CA LYS A 67 27.53 -42.11 -17.83
C LYS A 67 26.32 -42.19 -18.75
N ASP A 68 26.30 -43.28 -19.49
CA ASP A 68 25.29 -43.76 -20.40
C ASP A 68 23.89 -43.81 -19.75
N PHE A 69 22.89 -43.13 -20.33
CA PHE A 69 21.47 -43.48 -20.18
C PHE A 69 20.63 -42.95 -21.35
N GLY A 70 20.16 -43.89 -22.17
CA GLY A 70 18.75 -43.97 -22.59
C GLY A 70 18.19 -42.88 -23.51
N LYS A 71 18.24 -43.16 -24.81
CA LYS A 71 17.54 -42.49 -25.91
C LYS A 71 16.05 -42.19 -25.62
N LYS A 72 15.59 -40.97 -25.94
CA LYS A 72 14.27 -40.76 -26.58
C LYS A 72 14.28 -39.50 -27.45
N ASN A 73 13.93 -39.72 -28.72
CA ASN A 73 13.87 -38.77 -29.82
C ASN A 73 12.83 -37.67 -29.59
N ILE A 74 13.20 -36.41 -29.84
CA ILE A 74 12.28 -35.39 -30.35
C ILE A 74 13.01 -34.65 -31.47
N GLU A 75 12.51 -34.81 -32.70
CA GLU A 75 12.98 -34.15 -33.91
C GLU A 75 12.71 -32.65 -33.86
N LEU A 76 13.69 -31.84 -34.25
CA LEU A 76 13.46 -30.47 -34.73
C LEU A 76 14.40 -30.19 -35.91
N ASN A 77 13.76 -29.99 -37.07
CA ASN A 77 14.40 -29.74 -38.35
C ASN A 77 15.05 -28.34 -38.43
N LYS A 78 16.35 -28.37 -38.71
CA LYS A 78 17.25 -27.44 -39.42
C LYS A 78 16.69 -26.10 -39.93
N SER A 79 17.43 -25.00 -39.65
CA SER A 79 18.12 -24.23 -40.72
C SER A 79 19.21 -23.24 -40.21
N LYS A 80 20.46 -23.46 -40.70
CA LYS A 80 21.55 -22.52 -41.14
C LYS A 80 22.04 -21.40 -40.18
N LYS A 81 23.24 -21.45 -39.55
CA LYS A 81 24.67 -21.36 -39.98
C LYS A 81 25.19 -19.90 -40.15
N ILE A 82 26.15 -19.47 -39.29
CA ILE A 82 27.52 -18.94 -39.60
C ILE A 82 28.17 -18.27 -38.35
N GLU A 83 29.38 -18.74 -38.01
CA GLU A 83 30.38 -18.21 -37.03
C GLU A 83 31.18 -17.03 -37.63
N GLU A 84 31.91 -16.16 -36.91
CA GLU A 84 33.31 -16.31 -36.44
C GLU A 84 33.76 -15.01 -35.71
N THR A 85 34.22 -15.04 -34.45
CA THR A 85 35.60 -14.90 -33.92
C THR A 85 36.41 -13.61 -34.17
N LYS A 86 37.12 -13.16 -33.10
CA LYS A 86 38.04 -12.01 -32.99
C LYS A 86 39.53 -12.42 -33.11
N PRO A 87 40.47 -11.44 -33.23
CA PRO A 87 41.83 -11.50 -32.62
C PRO A 87 42.08 -10.33 -31.63
N SER A 88 42.77 -10.50 -30.48
CA SER A 88 44.25 -10.38 -30.19
C SER A 88 44.82 -8.98 -30.51
N SER A 89 45.77 -8.33 -29.83
CA SER A 89 46.67 -8.53 -28.68
C SER A 89 47.32 -7.16 -28.36
N PHE A 90 47.82 -6.89 -27.13
CA PHE A 90 49.06 -6.11 -26.94
C PHE A 90 49.58 -6.21 -25.50
N ASN A 91 50.90 -6.17 -25.38
CA ASN A 91 51.74 -6.53 -24.25
C ASN A 91 52.66 -5.33 -23.99
N GLU A 92 52.85 -4.87 -22.74
CA GLU A 92 54.09 -4.18 -22.38
C GLU A 92 54.37 -4.10 -20.86
N LYS A 93 55.66 -3.99 -20.55
CA LYS A 93 56.36 -4.28 -19.30
C LYS A 93 56.49 -3.08 -18.35
N ARG A 94 56.87 -3.41 -17.10
CA ARG A 94 57.93 -2.76 -16.26
C ARG A 94 57.54 -1.53 -15.41
N GLN A 95 57.54 -1.68 -14.07
CA GLN A 95 58.59 -1.19 -13.14
C GLN A 95 58.14 -1.21 -11.66
N THR A 96 59.10 -1.44 -10.79
CA THR A 96 59.02 -1.63 -9.33
C THR A 96 59.15 -0.31 -8.55
N ALA A 97 58.46 -0.14 -7.41
CA ALA A 97 59.05 0.13 -6.07
C ALA A 97 58.06 0.75 -5.04
N ASN A 98 58.13 0.20 -3.82
CA ASN A 98 57.95 0.79 -2.48
C ASN A 98 56.57 1.00 -1.78
N ALA A 99 56.41 0.18 -0.71
CA ALA A 99 55.86 0.44 0.64
C ALA A 99 54.32 0.51 0.81
N LYS A 100 53.63 -0.11 1.79
CA LYS A 100 53.93 -0.66 3.14
C LYS A 100 53.01 -1.89 3.44
N PRO A 101 53.30 -2.76 4.45
CA PRO A 101 52.54 -3.98 4.70
C PRO A 101 51.36 -3.79 5.68
N ALA A 102 50.28 -4.55 5.49
CA ALA A 102 49.17 -4.71 6.44
C ALA A 102 49.11 -6.16 6.97
N PRO A 103 48.53 -6.40 8.17
CA PRO A 103 49.08 -7.36 9.13
C PRO A 103 48.66 -8.82 8.89
N ARG A 104 49.52 -9.70 9.38
CA ARG A 104 49.44 -11.16 9.34
C ARG A 104 48.43 -11.67 10.38
N TYR A 105 47.25 -12.13 9.94
CA TYR A 105 46.32 -12.87 10.80
C TYR A 105 46.69 -14.36 10.86
N LYS A 106 46.73 -14.89 12.09
CA LYS A 106 47.10 -16.26 12.43
C LYS A 106 46.14 -17.30 11.83
N GLN A 107 46.70 -18.45 11.46
CA GLN A 107 45.98 -19.63 10.97
C GLN A 107 44.99 -20.16 12.03
N GLY A 108 43.74 -20.37 11.60
CA GLY A 108 42.69 -21.07 12.33
C GLY A 108 41.97 -22.05 11.40
N LYS A 109 41.60 -23.21 11.96
CA LYS A 109 41.14 -24.48 11.33
C LYS A 109 40.02 -24.34 10.26
N PRO A 110 39.89 -25.30 9.31
CA PRO A 110 38.96 -25.19 8.19
C PRO A 110 37.50 -25.34 8.64
N VAL A 111 36.71 -24.27 8.54
CA VAL A 111 35.26 -24.30 8.70
C VAL A 111 34.63 -24.87 7.42
N LYS A 112 34.64 -26.20 7.29
CA LYS A 112 33.81 -26.94 6.32
C LYS A 112 32.64 -27.66 7.01
N GLN A 113 31.98 -26.96 7.92
CA GLN A 113 30.64 -27.34 8.37
C GLN A 113 29.91 -26.04 8.64
N THR A 114 29.09 -25.56 7.70
CA THR A 114 27.79 -24.93 8.00
C THR A 114 27.04 -24.31 6.82
N TYR A 115 27.54 -24.24 5.58
CA TYR A 115 26.69 -23.69 4.51
C TYR A 115 25.44 -24.55 4.27
N GLN A 116 25.56 -25.88 4.27
CA GLN A 116 24.40 -26.77 4.13
C GLN A 116 23.48 -26.78 5.36
N GLN A 117 24.02 -26.67 6.58
CA GLN A 117 23.22 -26.62 7.81
C GLN A 117 22.53 -25.26 8.00
N ILE A 118 23.14 -24.15 7.58
CA ILE A 118 22.52 -22.83 7.58
C ILE A 118 21.44 -22.75 6.51
N THR A 119 21.67 -23.30 5.30
CA THR A 119 20.62 -23.34 4.26
C THR A 119 19.50 -24.32 4.59
N GLN A 120 19.78 -25.47 5.22
CA GLN A 120 18.73 -26.40 5.65
C GLN A 120 17.94 -25.84 6.83
N LYS A 121 18.59 -25.17 7.81
CA LYS A 121 17.89 -24.53 8.93
C LYS A 121 17.09 -23.29 8.50
N GLN A 122 17.56 -22.54 7.50
CA GLN A 122 16.79 -21.44 6.90
C GLN A 122 15.69 -21.89 5.94
N GLN A 123 15.78 -23.10 5.38
CA GLN A 123 14.70 -23.69 4.57
C GLN A 123 13.62 -24.35 5.44
N THR A 124 13.98 -24.96 6.58
CA THR A 124 12.99 -25.52 7.51
C THR A 124 12.27 -24.45 8.36
N GLU A 125 12.86 -23.28 8.61
CA GLU A 125 12.18 -22.21 9.35
C GLU A 125 11.19 -21.38 8.49
N LYS A 126 11.20 -21.55 7.16
CA LYS A 126 10.31 -20.81 6.23
C LYS A 126 9.11 -21.62 5.74
N GLU A 127 9.05 -22.90 6.06
CA GLU A 127 7.88 -23.75 5.88
C GLU A 127 7.14 -23.89 7.22
N SER A 128 5.96 -23.27 7.30
CA SER A 128 4.94 -23.47 8.34
C SER A 128 5.23 -22.96 9.76
N SER A 129 5.43 -21.65 9.93
CA SER A 129 4.58 -21.04 10.97
C SER A 129 3.19 -21.00 10.35
N GLU A 130 2.41 -22.05 10.57
CA GLU A 130 1.02 -22.05 10.14
C GLU A 130 0.38 -20.79 10.70
N GLU A 131 -0.14 -19.93 9.81
CA GLU A 131 -0.74 -18.67 10.20
C GLU A 131 -2.05 -18.98 10.91
N GLN A 132 -1.93 -19.28 12.21
CA GLN A 132 -3.03 -19.63 13.07
C GLN A 132 -3.84 -18.38 13.38
N MET A 133 -5.16 -18.52 13.37
CA MET A 133 -6.07 -17.47 13.81
C MET A 133 -7.10 -18.00 14.78
N PRO A 134 -7.68 -17.13 15.64
CA PRO A 134 -8.79 -17.53 16.50
C PRO A 134 -9.98 -18.06 15.69
N LEU A 135 -10.65 -19.09 16.20
CA LEU A 135 -11.78 -19.77 15.55
C LEU A 135 -12.90 -18.80 15.19
N ASN A 136 -13.22 -17.84 16.08
CA ASN A 136 -14.23 -16.82 15.79
C ASN A 136 -13.85 -15.89 14.61
N LYS A 137 -12.54 -15.68 14.38
CA LYS A 137 -12.02 -14.90 13.25
C LYS A 137 -12.10 -15.73 11.98
N PHE A 138 -11.74 -17.02 12.04
CA PHE A 138 -11.86 -17.95 10.91
C PHE A 138 -13.29 -18.01 10.39
N ILE A 139 -14.27 -18.26 11.26
CA ILE A 139 -15.69 -18.35 10.88
C ILE A 139 -16.19 -17.05 10.25
N ALA A 140 -15.75 -15.90 10.77
CA ALA A 140 -16.10 -14.60 10.19
C ALA A 140 -15.48 -14.39 8.80
N HIS A 141 -14.22 -14.80 8.61
CA HIS A 141 -13.53 -14.76 7.31
C HIS A 141 -14.05 -15.80 6.30
N ALA A 142 -14.72 -16.86 6.78
CA ALA A 142 -15.47 -17.79 5.93
C ALA A 142 -16.81 -17.21 5.44
N GLY A 143 -17.17 -15.98 5.86
CA GLY A 143 -18.35 -15.27 5.36
C GLY A 143 -19.67 -15.65 6.05
N VAL A 144 -19.65 -16.53 7.05
CA VAL A 144 -20.87 -17.05 7.71
C VAL A 144 -21.61 -15.95 8.48
N CYS A 145 -20.89 -15.19 9.31
CA CYS A 145 -21.47 -14.20 10.21
C CYS A 145 -20.42 -13.19 10.67
N GLY A 146 -20.84 -12.22 11.51
CA GLY A 146 -19.88 -11.31 12.15
C GLY A 146 -19.05 -12.01 13.22
N ARG A 147 -17.85 -11.49 13.54
CA ARG A 147 -16.94 -12.11 14.54
C ARG A 147 -17.57 -12.30 15.93
N ARG A 148 -18.42 -11.38 16.39
CA ARG A 148 -19.12 -11.50 17.68
C ARG A 148 -20.16 -12.60 17.68
N GLU A 149 -20.91 -12.71 16.59
CA GLU A 149 -21.90 -13.76 16.38
C GLU A 149 -21.23 -15.13 16.23
N ALA A 150 -20.10 -15.19 15.51
CA ALA A 150 -19.27 -16.39 15.45
C ALA A 150 -18.82 -16.84 16.85
N ALA A 151 -18.40 -15.91 17.72
CA ALA A 151 -18.02 -16.25 19.08
C ALA A 151 -19.18 -16.83 19.89
N GLN A 152 -20.41 -16.35 19.66
CA GLN A 152 -21.61 -16.88 20.29
C GLN A 152 -21.91 -18.29 19.79
N PHE A 153 -21.85 -18.54 18.48
CA PHE A 153 -22.05 -19.87 17.92
C PHE A 153 -21.03 -20.91 18.40
N VAL A 154 -19.78 -20.51 18.60
CA VAL A 154 -18.74 -21.37 19.19
C VAL A 154 -19.13 -21.73 20.63
N LYS A 155 -19.50 -20.75 21.46
CA LYS A 155 -19.96 -21.00 22.84
C LYS A 155 -21.20 -21.90 22.93
N GLU A 156 -22.06 -21.86 21.93
CA GLU A 156 -23.25 -22.70 21.82
C GLU A 156 -22.96 -24.12 21.31
N GLY A 157 -21.69 -24.47 21.05
CA GLY A 157 -21.28 -25.80 20.58
C GLY A 157 -21.69 -26.09 19.13
N LYS A 158 -21.96 -25.06 18.32
CA LYS A 158 -22.41 -25.22 16.92
C LYS A 158 -21.26 -25.42 15.92
N VAL A 159 -20.02 -25.46 16.41
CA VAL A 159 -18.80 -25.53 15.60
C VAL A 159 -17.95 -26.72 16.02
N GLN A 160 -17.48 -27.48 15.04
CA GLN A 160 -16.53 -28.58 15.22
C GLN A 160 -15.22 -28.25 14.52
N VAL A 161 -14.10 -28.66 15.11
CA VAL A 161 -12.76 -28.58 14.54
C VAL A 161 -12.15 -29.97 14.60
N ASN A 162 -11.73 -30.51 13.46
CA ASN A 162 -11.13 -31.84 13.33
C ASN A 162 -11.97 -32.95 14.01
N GLY A 163 -13.30 -32.84 13.93
CA GLY A 163 -14.27 -33.79 14.50
C GLY A 163 -14.67 -33.55 15.96
N ALA A 164 -14.03 -32.63 16.68
CA ALA A 164 -14.36 -32.30 18.06
C ALA A 164 -15.16 -30.99 18.16
N ILE A 165 -16.20 -30.94 19.00
CA ILE A 165 -16.93 -29.70 19.29
C ILE A 165 -16.03 -28.78 20.14
N VAL A 166 -15.88 -27.53 19.70
CA VAL A 166 -15.07 -26.52 20.39
C VAL A 166 -15.97 -25.43 20.96
N PHE A 167 -15.78 -25.10 22.24
CA PHE A 167 -16.55 -24.06 22.95
C PHE A 167 -15.78 -22.76 23.16
N GLU A 168 -14.48 -22.74 22.87
CA GLU A 168 -13.61 -21.59 23.07
C GLU A 168 -13.49 -20.75 21.78
N PRO A 169 -14.02 -19.51 21.72
CA PRO A 169 -13.91 -18.66 20.53
C PRO A 169 -12.47 -18.27 20.16
N GLY A 170 -11.58 -18.32 21.15
CA GLY A 170 -10.15 -18.03 21.03
C GLY A 170 -9.32 -19.20 20.51
N TYR A 171 -9.91 -20.40 20.40
CA TYR A 171 -9.23 -21.60 19.93
C TYR A 171 -8.51 -21.34 18.62
N LYS A 172 -7.22 -21.64 18.55
CA LYS A 172 -6.40 -21.34 17.38
C LYS A 172 -6.59 -22.43 16.33
N VAL A 173 -6.93 -22.00 15.12
CA VAL A 173 -7.09 -22.87 13.96
C VAL A 173 -6.25 -22.38 12.80
N SER A 174 -5.78 -23.32 11.99
CA SER A 174 -5.09 -23.07 10.74
C SER A 174 -6.06 -23.21 9.55
N LYS A 175 -5.55 -22.92 8.35
CA LYS A 175 -6.32 -23.09 7.09
C LYS A 175 -6.48 -24.56 6.70
N ASN A 176 -5.69 -25.45 7.31
CA ASN A 176 -5.67 -26.88 7.02
C ASN A 176 -6.62 -27.66 7.93
N ASP A 177 -7.08 -27.06 9.03
CA ASP A 177 -8.04 -27.69 9.94
C ASP A 177 -9.40 -27.88 9.28
N ALA A 178 -10.01 -29.04 9.52
CA ALA A 178 -11.36 -29.35 9.09
C ALA A 178 -12.37 -28.72 10.04
N ILE A 179 -12.89 -27.54 9.66
CA ILE A 179 -13.84 -26.78 10.48
C ILE A 179 -15.25 -26.95 9.92
N LEU A 180 -16.19 -27.41 10.76
CA LEU A 180 -17.58 -27.62 10.41
C LEU A 180 -18.47 -26.67 11.23
N PHE A 181 -19.40 -25.98 10.58
CA PHE A 181 -20.47 -25.23 11.25
C PHE A 181 -21.81 -25.85 10.91
N LYS A 182 -22.53 -26.33 11.93
CA LYS A 182 -23.80 -27.08 11.76
C LYS A 182 -23.69 -28.20 10.71
N GLY A 183 -22.59 -28.95 10.74
CA GLY A 183 -22.33 -30.06 9.81
C GLY A 183 -21.85 -29.67 8.41
N LYS A 184 -21.70 -28.38 8.09
CA LYS A 184 -21.18 -27.92 6.79
C LYS A 184 -19.73 -27.47 6.91
N ALA A 185 -18.87 -27.94 6.00
CA ALA A 185 -17.47 -27.54 5.98
C ALA A 185 -17.34 -26.05 5.65
N LEU A 186 -16.51 -25.35 6.43
CA LEU A 186 -16.22 -23.94 6.25
C LEU A 186 -14.89 -23.75 5.53
N PHE A 187 -14.90 -22.90 4.50
CA PHE A 187 -13.71 -22.48 3.79
C PHE A 187 -13.58 -20.97 3.86
N LEU A 188 -12.34 -20.49 3.92
CA LEU A 188 -12.08 -19.05 3.83
C LEU A 188 -12.52 -18.50 2.47
N GLN A 189 -13.09 -17.30 2.47
CA GLN A 189 -13.45 -16.62 1.23
C GLN A 189 -12.20 -16.35 0.39
N LYS A 190 -12.17 -16.90 -0.83
CA LYS A 190 -11.07 -16.68 -1.78
C LYS A 190 -11.30 -15.43 -2.65
N ASN A 191 -12.56 -15.10 -2.89
CA ASN A 191 -12.96 -13.96 -3.72
C ASN A 191 -12.95 -12.68 -2.88
N LEU A 192 -11.84 -11.96 -2.89
CA LEU A 192 -11.75 -10.68 -2.18
C LEU A 192 -12.46 -9.58 -2.97
N VAL A 193 -13.37 -8.89 -2.30
CA VAL A 193 -14.20 -7.82 -2.87
C VAL A 193 -13.78 -6.50 -2.26
N TYR A 194 -13.63 -5.46 -3.09
CA TYR A 194 -13.32 -4.10 -2.66
C TYR A 194 -14.22 -3.13 -3.39
N ILE A 195 -15.12 -2.49 -2.66
CA ILE A 195 -16.09 -1.56 -3.22
C ILE A 195 -15.90 -0.19 -2.58
N LEU A 196 -15.74 0.82 -3.41
CA LEU A 196 -15.73 2.21 -3.00
C LEU A 196 -17.14 2.76 -3.11
N VAL A 197 -17.66 3.29 -2.01
CA VAL A 197 -18.98 3.89 -1.93
C VAL A 197 -18.84 5.38 -1.68
N ASN A 198 -19.59 6.18 -2.42
CA ASN A 198 -19.79 7.58 -2.08
C ASN A 198 -21.05 7.72 -1.24
N LYS A 199 -20.92 7.51 0.08
CA LYS A 199 -22.03 7.44 1.04
C LYS A 199 -22.88 8.72 1.01
N PRO A 200 -24.21 8.63 0.84
CA PRO A 200 -25.15 9.73 1.00
C PRO A 200 -25.47 10.01 2.48
N LYS A 201 -26.10 11.16 2.71
CA LYS A 201 -26.67 11.52 4.02
C LYS A 201 -27.81 10.56 4.36
N ASP A 202 -28.11 10.39 5.64
CA ASP A 202 -29.23 9.57 6.16
C ASP A 202 -29.09 8.05 6.01
N TYR A 203 -27.86 7.58 5.78
CA TYR A 203 -27.51 6.16 5.81
C TYR A 203 -26.59 5.87 6.99
N ILE A 204 -26.80 4.75 7.67
CA ILE A 204 -25.96 4.31 8.80
C ILE A 204 -24.91 3.31 8.31
N THR A 205 -23.69 3.43 8.82
CA THR A 205 -22.61 2.47 8.56
C THR A 205 -22.66 1.32 9.57
N THR A 206 -23.67 0.46 9.43
CA THR A 206 -23.83 -0.79 10.20
C THR A 206 -24.22 -1.94 9.28
N ALA A 207 -23.94 -3.17 9.72
CA ALA A 207 -24.37 -4.38 9.01
C ALA A 207 -25.81 -4.80 9.37
N LYS A 208 -26.29 -4.43 10.56
CA LYS A 208 -27.65 -4.68 11.03
C LYS A 208 -28.10 -3.49 11.86
N ASP A 209 -29.28 -2.95 11.57
CA ASP A 209 -29.89 -1.87 12.34
C ASP A 209 -31.18 -2.39 13.00
N PRO A 210 -31.26 -2.44 14.35
CA PRO A 210 -32.46 -2.88 15.05
C PRO A 210 -33.67 -1.98 14.80
N GLU A 211 -33.44 -0.71 14.48
CA GLU A 211 -34.49 0.30 14.32
C GLU A 211 -34.96 0.48 12.86
N GLY A 212 -34.51 -0.41 11.96
CA GLY A 212 -34.99 -0.43 10.57
C GLY A 212 -34.60 0.77 9.72
N ARG A 213 -33.59 1.55 10.13
CA ARG A 213 -33.09 2.69 9.35
C ARG A 213 -32.27 2.22 8.15
N LYS A 214 -32.15 3.09 7.15
CA LYS A 214 -31.36 2.81 5.94
C LYS A 214 -29.88 2.60 6.27
N THR A 215 -29.32 1.50 5.79
CA THR A 215 -27.94 1.09 6.01
C THR A 215 -27.12 1.19 4.73
N ILE A 216 -25.80 1.33 4.86
CA ILE A 216 -24.92 1.35 3.68
C ILE A 216 -25.04 0.08 2.82
N LEU A 217 -25.40 -1.06 3.43
CA LEU A 217 -25.61 -2.31 2.71
C LEU A 217 -26.83 -2.25 1.78
N ASP A 218 -27.82 -1.42 2.07
CA ASP A 218 -28.97 -1.21 1.19
C ASP A 218 -28.57 -0.63 -0.18
N LEU A 219 -27.52 0.20 -0.23
CA LEU A 219 -26.96 0.74 -1.47
C LEU A 219 -26.19 -0.30 -2.30
N LEU A 220 -25.81 -1.41 -1.66
CA LEU A 220 -24.95 -2.45 -2.23
C LEU A 220 -25.72 -3.74 -2.52
N LYS A 221 -27.05 -3.71 -2.41
CA LYS A 221 -27.91 -4.82 -2.79
C LYS A 221 -27.64 -5.21 -4.24
N GLY A 222 -27.31 -6.49 -4.47
CA GLY A 222 -26.96 -7.02 -5.79
C GLY A 222 -25.55 -6.68 -6.28
N ALA A 223 -24.72 -5.96 -5.51
CA ALA A 223 -23.35 -5.64 -5.92
C ALA A 223 -22.44 -6.89 -5.90
N THR A 224 -22.62 -7.77 -4.93
CA THR A 224 -21.83 -9.00 -4.78
C THR A 224 -22.61 -10.05 -3.98
N GLN A 225 -22.29 -11.32 -4.20
CA GLN A 225 -22.78 -12.44 -3.39
C GLN A 225 -21.95 -12.63 -2.11
N GLU A 226 -20.74 -12.05 -2.06
CA GLU A 226 -19.82 -12.20 -0.94
C GLU A 226 -20.23 -11.28 0.22
N ARG A 227 -20.08 -11.78 1.45
CA ARG A 227 -20.34 -10.98 2.65
C ARG A 227 -19.30 -9.87 2.82
N ILE A 228 -19.68 -8.62 2.58
CA ILE A 228 -18.85 -7.42 2.77
C ILE A 228 -19.21 -6.63 4.03
N TYR A 229 -18.28 -5.83 4.53
CA TYR A 229 -18.47 -4.94 5.67
C TYR A 229 -17.68 -3.63 5.48
N PRO A 230 -18.10 -2.54 6.17
CA PRO A 230 -17.45 -1.25 6.05
C PRO A 230 -16.07 -1.23 6.71
N VAL A 231 -15.11 -0.58 6.05
CA VAL A 231 -13.79 -0.26 6.58
C VAL A 231 -13.88 1.06 7.34
N GLY A 232 -14.03 0.95 8.65
CA GLY A 232 -14.32 2.08 9.52
C GLY A 232 -15.78 2.51 9.41
N ARG A 233 -16.10 3.70 9.92
CA ARG A 233 -17.46 4.22 9.94
C ARG A 233 -17.52 5.66 9.48
N LEU A 234 -18.67 6.04 8.94
CA LEU A 234 -19.09 7.43 8.78
C LEU A 234 -20.40 7.62 9.54
N ASP A 235 -20.56 8.76 10.20
CA ASP A 235 -21.81 9.07 10.90
C ASP A 235 -22.97 9.16 9.90
N ARG A 236 -24.20 9.04 10.41
CA ARG A 236 -25.43 9.11 9.60
C ARG A 236 -25.46 10.34 8.69
N ASN A 237 -25.13 11.50 9.26
CA ASN A 237 -25.16 12.79 8.57
C ASN A 237 -23.85 13.13 7.83
N THR A 238 -22.84 12.27 7.93
CA THR A 238 -21.56 12.45 7.24
C THR A 238 -21.61 11.73 5.90
N THR A 239 -21.18 12.43 4.85
CA THR A 239 -21.15 11.92 3.49
C THR A 239 -19.73 11.56 3.06
N GLY A 240 -19.59 10.88 1.93
CA GLY A 240 -18.30 10.77 1.24
C GLY A 240 -17.77 9.35 1.12
N VAL A 241 -16.47 9.26 0.88
CA VAL A 241 -15.78 8.01 0.55
C VAL A 241 -15.86 7.03 1.71
N LEU A 242 -16.35 5.83 1.46
CA LEU A 242 -16.33 4.70 2.38
C LEU A 242 -15.92 3.43 1.60
N LEU A 243 -14.94 2.71 2.14
CA LEU A 243 -14.50 1.44 1.57
C LEU A 243 -15.29 0.30 2.21
N MET A 244 -15.72 -0.66 1.40
CA MET A 244 -16.38 -1.89 1.80
C MET A 244 -15.55 -3.07 1.31
N THR A 245 -15.34 -4.08 2.15
CA THR A 245 -14.56 -5.26 1.77
C THR A 245 -14.91 -6.48 2.62
N ASN A 246 -14.53 -7.66 2.15
CA ASN A 246 -14.45 -8.90 2.93
C ASN A 246 -13.00 -9.26 3.32
N ASP A 247 -12.01 -8.44 2.94
CA ASP A 247 -10.62 -8.58 3.39
C ASP A 247 -10.45 -8.01 4.80
N GLY A 248 -10.53 -8.89 5.81
CA GLY A 248 -10.46 -8.51 7.23
C GLY A 248 -9.11 -7.97 7.65
N GLU A 249 -8.03 -8.44 7.04
CA GLU A 249 -6.68 -8.00 7.35
C GLU A 249 -6.44 -6.59 6.81
N LEU A 250 -6.86 -6.32 5.58
CA LEU A 250 -6.78 -4.98 5.02
C LEU A 250 -7.67 -4.01 5.80
N ALA A 251 -8.90 -4.41 6.12
CA ALA A 251 -9.81 -3.59 6.91
C ALA A 251 -9.21 -3.23 8.28
N GLN A 252 -8.60 -4.19 8.98
CA GLN A 252 -7.91 -3.95 10.24
C GLN A 252 -6.74 -2.98 10.07
N LYS A 253 -5.89 -3.19 9.06
CA LYS A 253 -4.76 -2.29 8.75
C LYS A 253 -5.21 -0.86 8.44
N LEU A 254 -6.33 -0.69 7.74
CA LEU A 254 -6.83 0.63 7.35
C LEU A 254 -7.54 1.40 8.48
N THR A 255 -8.00 0.68 9.52
CA THR A 255 -8.79 1.26 10.62
C THR A 255 -8.01 1.38 11.92
N HIS A 256 -6.98 0.57 12.13
CA HIS A 256 -6.28 0.54 13.40
C HIS A 256 -5.44 1.82 13.60
N PRO A 257 -5.54 2.50 14.76
CA PRO A 257 -4.89 3.80 14.99
C PRO A 257 -3.38 3.80 14.75
N SER A 258 -2.68 2.69 15.04
CA SER A 258 -1.23 2.56 14.88
C SER A 258 -0.72 2.74 13.45
N TYR A 259 -1.58 2.62 12.45
CA TYR A 259 -1.19 2.80 11.04
C TYR A 259 -1.39 4.23 10.54
N GLU A 260 -1.95 5.12 11.37
CA GLU A 260 -2.05 6.56 11.10
C GLU A 260 -2.61 6.87 9.70
N ILE A 261 -3.63 6.10 9.28
CA ILE A 261 -4.18 6.20 7.92
C ILE A 261 -4.90 7.53 7.76
N LYS A 262 -4.37 8.33 6.83
CA LYS A 262 -4.85 9.69 6.51
C LYS A 262 -6.25 9.69 5.93
N LYS A 263 -7.02 10.69 6.36
CA LYS A 263 -8.40 10.96 5.94
C LYS A 263 -8.49 12.46 5.70
N ILE A 264 -9.07 12.86 4.58
CA ILE A 264 -9.33 14.27 4.30
C ILE A 264 -10.82 14.50 4.27
N TYR A 265 -11.26 15.51 5.01
CA TYR A 265 -12.64 15.95 5.06
C TYR A 265 -12.75 17.37 4.51
N GLU A 266 -13.81 17.63 3.77
CA GLU A 266 -14.31 18.97 3.52
C GLU A 266 -15.41 19.25 4.55
N VAL A 267 -15.26 20.37 5.25
CA VAL A 267 -16.14 20.79 6.35
C VAL A 267 -16.75 22.12 5.96
N ARG A 268 -18.09 22.20 5.98
CA ARG A 268 -18.82 23.46 5.83
C ARG A 268 -19.40 23.86 7.17
N LEU A 269 -19.06 25.05 7.61
CA LEU A 269 -19.40 25.59 8.93
C LEU A 269 -20.50 26.65 8.82
N ASP A 270 -21.04 27.07 9.96
CA ASP A 270 -22.00 28.17 10.09
C ASP A 270 -21.41 29.54 9.74
N LYS A 271 -20.12 29.73 10.02
CA LYS A 271 -19.42 31.01 9.85
C LYS A 271 -17.98 30.83 9.35
N PRO A 272 -17.37 31.89 8.80
CA PRO A 272 -15.97 31.87 8.37
C PRO A 272 -15.01 31.49 9.50
N VAL A 273 -14.03 30.62 9.20
CA VAL A 273 -13.01 30.21 10.18
C VAL A 273 -11.92 31.25 10.28
N ALA A 274 -11.54 31.63 11.50
CA ALA A 274 -10.39 32.51 11.71
C ALA A 274 -9.07 31.76 11.49
N LYS A 275 -8.04 32.46 10.98
CA LYS A 275 -6.70 31.86 10.81
C LYS A 275 -6.11 31.36 12.13
N LYS A 276 -6.33 32.10 13.22
CA LYS A 276 -5.89 31.73 14.58
C LYS A 276 -6.45 30.37 15.02
N ASP A 277 -7.70 30.09 14.68
CA ASP A 277 -8.35 28.83 15.06
C ASP A 277 -7.82 27.66 14.23
N MET A 278 -7.51 27.88 12.95
CA MET A 278 -6.80 26.88 12.14
C MET A 278 -5.41 26.58 12.70
N GLU A 279 -4.67 27.60 13.15
CA GLU A 279 -3.38 27.43 13.81
C GLU A 279 -3.51 26.65 15.13
N ALA A 280 -4.55 26.92 15.91
CA ALA A 280 -4.86 26.16 17.12
C ALA A 280 -5.16 24.67 16.81
N ILE A 281 -5.91 24.38 15.76
CA ILE A 281 -6.19 22.99 15.33
C ILE A 281 -4.90 22.25 14.91
N LEU A 282 -3.95 22.94 14.29
CA LEU A 282 -2.65 22.38 13.90
C LEU A 282 -1.73 22.17 15.11
N ALA A 283 -1.66 23.16 16.01
CA ALA A 283 -0.90 23.05 17.26
C ALA A 283 -1.46 21.96 18.18
N GLY A 284 -2.77 21.75 18.09
CA GLY A 284 -3.52 20.74 18.83
C GLY A 284 -4.39 21.34 19.93
N ILE A 285 -5.48 20.66 20.22
CA ILE A 285 -6.49 21.03 21.19
C ILE A 285 -6.79 19.84 22.10
N THR A 286 -7.19 20.13 23.34
CA THR A 286 -7.59 19.10 24.31
C THR A 286 -9.12 19.00 24.32
N LEU A 287 -9.63 17.86 23.87
CA LEU A 287 -11.04 17.52 23.96
C LEU A 287 -11.31 16.68 25.23
N GLU A 288 -12.58 16.40 25.50
CA GLU A 288 -13.05 15.57 26.63
C GLU A 288 -12.34 14.20 26.74
N ASP A 289 -11.96 13.63 25.61
CA ASP A 289 -11.33 12.31 25.52
C ASP A 289 -9.81 12.41 25.31
N GLY A 290 -9.24 13.61 25.30
CA GLY A 290 -7.80 13.89 25.31
C GLY A 290 -7.33 14.77 24.15
N PHE A 291 -6.00 14.88 24.03
CA PHE A 291 -5.34 15.72 23.03
C PHE A 291 -5.57 15.23 21.59
N ILE A 292 -5.76 16.18 20.66
CA ILE A 292 -5.87 15.92 19.22
C ILE A 292 -5.33 17.10 18.42
N ASN A 293 -4.69 16.82 17.30
CA ASN A 293 -4.29 17.80 16.30
C ASN A 293 -4.64 17.32 14.88
N ALA A 294 -4.76 18.25 13.95
CA ALA A 294 -4.86 17.93 12.52
C ALA A 294 -3.46 17.80 11.90
N ASP A 295 -3.35 16.95 10.87
CA ASP A 295 -2.12 16.82 10.08
C ASP A 295 -1.96 18.03 9.15
N ALA A 296 -3.08 18.54 8.61
CA ALA A 296 -3.14 19.73 7.79
C ALA A 296 -4.55 20.33 7.84
N ILE A 297 -4.64 21.65 7.69
CA ILE A 297 -5.91 22.36 7.56
C ILE A 297 -5.75 23.56 6.63
N SER A 298 -6.73 23.83 5.78
CA SER A 298 -6.71 24.98 4.86
C SER A 298 -8.11 25.33 4.40
N TYR A 299 -8.33 26.57 3.96
CA TYR A 299 -9.57 26.91 3.26
C TYR A 299 -9.68 26.08 1.98
N ALA A 300 -10.78 25.34 1.83
CA ALA A 300 -11.04 24.57 0.63
C ALA A 300 -11.55 25.47 -0.51
N ASP A 301 -12.19 26.58 -0.17
CA ASP A 301 -12.60 27.63 -1.10
C ASP A 301 -11.93 28.96 -0.73
N SER A 302 -11.28 29.58 -1.72
CA SER A 302 -10.65 30.91 -1.57
C SER A 302 -11.65 32.05 -1.32
N LYS A 303 -12.90 31.90 -1.77
CA LYS A 303 -13.97 32.90 -1.65
C LYS A 303 -14.82 32.66 -0.41
N ASP A 304 -15.06 31.40 -0.06
CA ASP A 304 -15.87 30.99 1.07
C ASP A 304 -15.02 30.40 2.21
N LYS A 305 -14.64 31.28 3.15
CA LYS A 305 -13.85 30.90 4.34
C LYS A 305 -14.61 30.05 5.37
N SER A 306 -15.91 29.77 5.15
CA SER A 306 -16.66 28.81 5.97
C SER A 306 -16.41 27.36 5.55
N VAL A 307 -15.73 27.14 4.42
CA VAL A 307 -15.41 25.81 3.89
C VAL A 307 -13.93 25.50 4.07
N VAL A 308 -13.65 24.45 4.84
CA VAL A 308 -12.29 24.08 5.24
C VAL A 308 -12.01 22.63 4.92
N GLY A 309 -10.84 22.36 4.34
CA GLY A 309 -10.27 21.03 4.20
C GLY A 309 -9.43 20.69 5.42
N ILE A 310 -9.69 19.55 6.06
CA ILE A 310 -8.93 19.05 7.22
C ILE A 310 -8.43 17.64 6.96
N GLU A 311 -7.13 17.43 7.14
CA GLU A 311 -6.47 16.12 7.12
C GLU A 311 -6.25 15.63 8.55
N ILE A 312 -6.65 14.38 8.81
CA ILE A 312 -6.51 13.76 10.13
C ILE A 312 -6.33 12.24 9.99
N HIS A 313 -5.43 11.67 10.78
CA HIS A 313 -5.24 10.22 10.87
C HIS A 313 -6.07 9.57 11.99
N SER A 314 -6.53 10.35 12.98
CA SER A 314 -7.43 9.87 14.05
C SER A 314 -8.77 9.35 13.53
N GLY A 315 -9.30 8.34 14.21
CA GLY A 315 -10.61 7.71 13.95
C GLY A 315 -11.59 7.82 15.12
N ARG A 316 -11.32 8.71 16.09
CA ARG A 316 -12.15 8.90 17.29
C ARG A 316 -13.57 9.35 16.91
N ASN A 317 -14.54 9.05 17.78
CA ASN A 317 -15.95 9.35 17.53
C ASN A 317 -16.14 10.86 17.25
N ARG A 318 -16.79 11.18 16.13
CA ARG A 318 -17.14 12.54 15.70
C ARG A 318 -16.00 13.56 15.78
N ILE A 319 -14.74 13.12 15.65
CA ILE A 319 -13.58 13.93 16.03
C ILE A 319 -13.53 15.28 15.32
N VAL A 320 -13.77 15.32 14.01
CA VAL A 320 -13.77 16.56 13.23
C VAL A 320 -14.85 17.53 13.73
N ARG A 321 -16.04 17.02 14.06
CA ARG A 321 -17.13 17.86 14.57
C ARG A 321 -16.77 18.45 15.92
N ARG A 322 -16.28 17.62 16.84
CA ARG A 322 -15.88 18.05 18.19
C ARG A 322 -14.74 19.07 18.16
N VAL A 323 -13.80 18.94 17.22
CA VAL A 323 -12.72 19.92 17.03
C VAL A 323 -13.27 21.31 16.70
N PHE A 324 -14.20 21.42 15.76
CA PHE A 324 -14.80 22.69 15.38
C PHE A 324 -15.80 23.21 16.43
N GLU A 325 -16.60 22.32 17.02
CA GLU A 325 -17.55 22.65 18.10
C GLU A 325 -16.84 23.21 19.33
N HIS A 326 -15.67 22.66 19.70
CA HIS A 326 -14.83 23.17 20.79
C HIS A 326 -14.37 24.61 20.59
N LEU A 327 -14.20 25.03 19.34
CA LEU A 327 -13.82 26.40 18.95
C LEU A 327 -15.03 27.29 18.67
N GLY A 328 -16.25 26.81 18.97
CA GLY A 328 -17.49 27.56 18.82
C GLY A 328 -18.02 27.63 17.38
N TYR A 329 -17.73 26.63 16.55
CA TYR A 329 -18.27 26.49 15.19
C TYR A 329 -19.24 25.31 15.06
N ASP A 330 -20.29 25.50 14.28
CA ASP A 330 -21.26 24.46 13.98
C ASP A 330 -20.96 23.80 12.64
N VAL A 331 -20.74 22.47 12.64
CA VAL A 331 -20.55 21.71 11.39
C VAL A 331 -21.87 21.42 10.69
N LYS A 332 -22.20 22.23 9.67
CA LYS A 332 -23.41 22.06 8.84
C LYS A 332 -23.28 20.89 7.87
N ASN A 333 -22.12 20.73 7.23
CA ASN A 333 -21.85 19.58 6.36
C ASN A 333 -20.45 19.03 6.61
N LEU A 334 -20.32 17.72 6.54
CA LEU A 334 -19.06 17.01 6.67
C LEU A 334 -18.98 15.94 5.59
N ASP A 335 -18.00 16.06 4.71
CA ASP A 335 -17.81 15.15 3.59
C ASP A 335 -16.40 14.60 3.58
N ARG A 336 -16.26 13.27 3.71
CA ARG A 336 -14.95 12.62 3.57
C ARG A 336 -14.59 12.53 2.09
N VAL A 337 -13.72 13.41 1.63
CA VAL A 337 -13.32 13.48 0.22
C VAL A 337 -12.25 12.44 -0.14
N MET A 338 -11.44 12.03 0.85
CA MET A 338 -10.37 11.06 0.67
C MET A 338 -10.25 10.12 1.88
N PHE A 339 -10.02 8.83 1.61
CA PHE A 339 -9.68 7.81 2.60
C PHE A 339 -8.62 6.88 2.03
N ALA A 340 -7.46 6.75 2.70
CA ALA A 340 -6.39 5.84 2.27
C ALA A 340 -6.04 5.98 0.77
N ASN A 341 -5.82 7.22 0.31
CA ASN A 341 -5.53 7.59 -1.08
C ASN A 341 -6.66 7.31 -2.09
N LEU A 342 -7.82 6.82 -1.63
CA LEU A 342 -9.02 6.67 -2.45
C LEU A 342 -9.85 7.94 -2.38
N THR A 343 -10.34 8.40 -3.53
CA THR A 343 -11.18 9.59 -3.63
C THR A 343 -12.54 9.23 -4.22
N LYS A 344 -13.54 10.08 -3.99
CA LYS A 344 -14.89 9.96 -4.60
C LYS A 344 -14.91 10.30 -6.10
N LYS A 345 -13.76 10.46 -6.76
CA LYS A 345 -13.68 10.83 -8.18
C LYS A 345 -14.39 9.76 -9.03
N ASN A 346 -15.25 10.22 -9.95
CA ASN A 346 -16.06 9.39 -10.84
C ASN A 346 -17.03 8.43 -10.10
N VAL A 347 -17.47 8.80 -8.89
CA VAL A 347 -18.50 8.07 -8.15
C VAL A 347 -19.51 9.08 -7.61
N ASP A 348 -20.69 9.14 -8.22
CA ASP A 348 -21.75 10.04 -7.76
C ASP A 348 -22.23 9.68 -6.36
N ARG A 349 -22.87 10.63 -5.69
CA ARG A 349 -23.44 10.41 -4.36
C ARG A 349 -24.47 9.27 -4.39
N GLY A 350 -24.40 8.35 -3.42
CA GLY A 350 -25.26 7.18 -3.36
C GLY A 350 -24.80 6.01 -4.24
N LYS A 351 -23.86 6.23 -5.16
CA LYS A 351 -23.32 5.20 -6.03
C LYS A 351 -22.03 4.59 -5.46
N TRP A 352 -21.62 3.51 -6.10
CA TRP A 352 -20.44 2.75 -5.77
C TRP A 352 -19.76 2.23 -7.03
N ARG A 353 -18.51 1.80 -6.88
CA ARG A 353 -17.76 1.06 -7.91
C ARG A 353 -16.81 0.07 -7.27
N PHE A 354 -16.40 -0.94 -8.01
CA PHE A 354 -15.26 -1.76 -7.62
C PHE A 354 -13.96 -0.96 -7.67
N LEU A 355 -13.04 -1.27 -6.77
CA LEU A 355 -11.66 -0.81 -6.90
C LEU A 355 -10.98 -1.57 -8.04
N ASN A 356 -10.08 -0.88 -8.74
CA ASN A 356 -9.21 -1.53 -9.71
C ASN A 356 -7.98 -2.16 -9.03
N ASP A 357 -7.28 -3.03 -9.74
CA ASP A 357 -6.10 -3.74 -9.19
C ASP A 357 -4.96 -2.82 -8.75
N LYS A 358 -4.85 -1.61 -9.32
CA LYS A 358 -3.83 -0.64 -8.92
C LYS A 358 -4.18 -0.03 -7.56
N GLU A 359 -5.45 0.32 -7.36
CA GLU A 359 -5.96 0.82 -6.08
C GLU A 359 -5.85 -0.24 -4.98
N VAL A 360 -6.25 -1.49 -5.27
CA VAL A 360 -6.13 -2.60 -4.31
C VAL A 360 -4.67 -2.84 -3.93
N ARG A 361 -3.75 -2.86 -4.90
CA ARG A 361 -2.31 -2.97 -4.63
C ARG A 361 -1.81 -1.81 -3.77
N LEU A 362 -2.18 -0.57 -4.10
CA LEU A 362 -1.77 0.61 -3.33
C LEU A 362 -2.20 0.49 -1.86
N LEU A 363 -3.43 0.03 -1.59
CA LEU A 363 -3.91 -0.19 -0.23
C LEU A 363 -3.12 -1.28 0.50
N LYS A 364 -2.83 -2.41 -0.16
CA LYS A 364 -2.11 -3.55 0.44
C LYS A 364 -0.65 -3.23 0.78
N TYR A 365 0.01 -2.41 -0.04
CA TYR A 365 1.42 -2.08 0.14
C TYR A 365 1.65 -0.72 0.82
N MET A 366 0.59 0.04 1.13
CA MET A 366 0.66 1.37 1.74
C MET A 366 1.59 1.42 2.96
N ASN A 367 1.49 0.44 3.87
CA ASN A 367 2.21 0.44 5.15
C ASN A 367 3.68 0.04 5.04
N GLN A 368 4.09 -0.74 4.03
CA GLN A 368 5.49 -1.14 3.87
C GLN A 368 6.39 0.05 3.55
N SER A 369 5.84 1.05 2.87
CA SER A 369 6.50 2.33 2.57
C SER A 369 6.68 3.22 3.80
N PHE A 370 5.67 3.32 4.68
CA PHE A 370 5.75 4.18 5.88
C PHE A 370 6.65 3.61 6.98
N VAL A 371 6.68 2.28 7.16
CA VAL A 371 7.59 1.61 8.12
C VAL A 371 9.06 1.77 7.71
N ARG A 372 9.36 1.83 6.40
CA ARG A 372 10.73 2.13 5.93
C ARG A 372 11.13 3.57 6.18
N ALA A 373 10.23 4.54 5.96
CA ALA A 373 10.54 5.95 6.14
C ALA A 373 10.79 6.35 7.61
N LYS A 374 10.29 5.59 8.59
CA LYS A 374 10.48 5.88 10.03
C LYS A 374 11.77 5.28 10.63
N LYS A 375 12.52 4.46 9.89
CA LYS A 375 13.79 3.84 10.36
C LYS A 375 15.06 4.65 10.05
N GLU A 376 14.95 5.82 9.43
CA GLU A 376 16.10 6.65 9.03
C GLU A 376 16.10 8.05 9.68
N LYS A 377 15.61 8.20 10.92
CA LYS A 377 15.78 9.44 11.68
C LYS A 377 16.30 9.18 13.07
#